data_AF-A0A846HGQ5-F1
#
_entry.id   AF-A0A846HGQ5-F1
#
_cell.length_a   1.000
_cell.length_b   1.000
_cell.length_c   1.000
_cell.angle_alpha   90.00
_cell.angle_beta   90.00
_cell.angle_gamma   90.00
#
_symmetry.space_group_name_H-M   'P 1'
#
loop_
_entity.id
_entity.type
_entity.pdbx_description
1 polymer ?
#
loop_
_entity_poly.entity_id
_entity_poly.type
_entity_poly.pdbx_seq_one_letter_code
_entity_poly.pdbx_strand_id
1 'polypeptide(L)'
;MESKGVEKLIGPIAALLGFVYLLQWYVFGDLRSHNDPVFGQKNPPLVMKGGDPYIRALMRTISASEANSDRPYSLLYGGQQVNDLSHHPQICIVIVNGPNKGNCSTAAGRYQIINTTWYRIAPRYHPNPTRFMFWANYSFAAEYQDAVVYSWLSDRQVWGTDISQLLHQGKLNEVLRRLSPTWTSLGYGIETNSVSRYLPTIYQKNLQEELNATKN
;
A
#
# COMPACT_ATOMS: atom_id res chain seq x y z
N MET A 1 -24.37 5.52 -57.13
CA MET A 1 -23.36 5.35 -56.07
C MET A 1 -24.11 5.35 -54.74
N GLU A 2 -24.33 4.16 -54.17
CA GLU A 2 -25.27 3.97 -53.06
C GLU A 2 -24.49 3.51 -51.82
N SER A 3 -24.15 4.43 -50.92
CA SER A 3 -23.50 4.14 -49.63
C SER A 3 -24.55 3.81 -48.56
N LYS A 4 -25.50 2.89 -48.82
CA LYS A 4 -26.65 2.65 -47.91
C LYS A 4 -26.44 1.55 -46.85
N GLY A 5 -25.30 0.86 -46.86
CA GLY A 5 -25.08 -0.29 -45.98
C GLY A 5 -24.45 0.04 -44.63
N VAL A 6 -23.44 0.91 -44.61
CA VAL A 6 -22.59 1.11 -43.42
C VAL A 6 -23.26 2.03 -42.39
N GLU A 7 -23.98 3.06 -42.84
CA GLU A 7 -24.63 4.04 -41.96
C GLU A 7 -25.72 3.42 -41.05
N LYS A 8 -26.38 2.36 -41.52
CA LYS A 8 -27.41 1.63 -40.75
C LYS A 8 -26.84 0.79 -39.60
N LEU A 9 -25.54 0.49 -39.61
CA LEU A 9 -24.88 -0.26 -38.53
C LEU A 9 -24.29 0.66 -37.44
N ILE A 10 -24.14 1.97 -37.71
CA ILE A 10 -23.50 2.90 -36.77
C ILE A 10 -24.33 3.05 -35.48
N GLY A 11 -25.65 3.22 -35.61
CA GLY A 11 -26.57 3.34 -34.46
C GLY A 11 -26.57 2.11 -33.56
N PRO A 12 -26.77 0.89 -34.08
CA PRO A 12 -26.71 -0.36 -33.31
C PRO A 12 -25.34 -0.59 -32.64
N ILE A 13 -24.23 -0.31 -33.33
CA ILE A 13 -22.88 -0.46 -32.78
C ILE A 13 -22.65 0.56 -31.66
N ALA A 14 -23.05 1.82 -31.85
CA ALA A 14 -22.93 2.84 -30.82
C ALA A 14 -23.78 2.52 -29.59
N ALA A 15 -25.01 1.99 -29.78
CA ALA A 15 -25.85 1.54 -28.69
C ALA A 15 -25.25 0.34 -27.94
N LEU A 16 -24.63 -0.60 -28.66
CA LEU A 16 -23.96 -1.76 -28.07
C LEU A 16 -22.71 -1.34 -27.28
N LEU A 17 -21.90 -0.43 -27.83
CA LEU A 17 -20.73 0.13 -27.13
C LEU A 17 -21.16 0.93 -25.90
N GLY A 18 -22.22 1.74 -26.01
CA GLY A 18 -22.81 2.46 -24.88
C GLY A 18 -23.33 1.52 -23.79
N PHE A 19 -23.98 0.42 -24.17
CA PHE A 19 -24.44 -0.60 -23.24
C PHE A 19 -23.28 -1.34 -22.58
N VAL A 20 -22.23 -1.70 -23.33
CA VAL A 20 -21.01 -2.29 -22.78
C VAL A 20 -20.33 -1.33 -21.81
N TYR A 21 -20.28 -0.04 -22.13
CA TYR A 21 -19.68 0.99 -21.27
C TYR A 21 -20.51 1.20 -19.99
N LEU A 22 -21.83 1.24 -20.09
CA LEU A 22 -22.74 1.31 -18.94
C LEU A 22 -22.70 0.04 -18.09
N LEU A 23 -22.58 -1.13 -18.71
CA LEU A 23 -22.41 -2.41 -18.03
C LEU A 23 -21.05 -2.48 -17.34
N GLN A 24 -19.97 -2.02 -17.98
CA GLN A 24 -18.66 -1.89 -17.37
C GLN A 24 -18.71 -0.94 -16.17
N TRP A 25 -19.34 0.23 -16.32
CA TRP A 25 -19.53 1.17 -15.21
C TRP A 25 -20.37 0.59 -14.07
N TYR A 26 -21.44 -0.14 -14.39
CA TYR A 26 -22.32 -0.78 -13.41
C TYR A 26 -21.64 -1.96 -12.68
N VAL A 27 -20.81 -2.74 -13.37
CA VAL A 27 -20.15 -3.94 -12.83
C VAL A 27 -18.85 -3.60 -12.10
N PHE A 28 -18.06 -2.66 -12.62
CA PHE A 28 -16.74 -2.33 -12.07
C PHE A 28 -16.75 -1.12 -11.13
N GLY A 29 -17.85 -0.37 -11.07
CA GLY A 29 -17.89 0.90 -10.34
C GLY A 29 -16.91 1.91 -10.94
N ASP A 30 -16.89 3.11 -10.37
CA ASP A 30 -16.02 4.24 -10.73
C ASP A 30 -14.68 3.77 -11.36
N LEU A 31 -14.43 4.14 -12.62
CA LEU A 31 -13.09 4.16 -13.21
C LEU A 31 -12.28 5.25 -12.49
N ARG A 32 -12.14 5.13 -11.17
CA ARG A 32 -11.20 5.95 -10.42
C ARG A 32 -9.84 5.60 -10.98
N SER A 33 -9.24 6.58 -11.64
CA SER A 33 -7.80 6.63 -11.76
C SER A 33 -7.27 6.45 -10.34
N HIS A 34 -6.74 5.28 -10.01
CA HIS A 34 -6.16 4.97 -8.70
C HIS A 34 -4.79 5.65 -8.58
N ASN A 35 -4.75 6.94 -8.91
CA ASN A 35 -3.56 7.75 -8.88
C ASN A 35 -3.15 7.91 -7.42
N ASP A 36 -1.84 7.72 -7.16
CA ASP A 36 -1.28 8.00 -5.84
C ASP A 36 -1.55 9.47 -5.46
N PRO A 37 -2.14 9.76 -4.29
CA PRO A 37 -2.17 11.11 -3.77
C PRO A 37 -0.77 11.73 -3.66
N VAL A 38 -0.66 12.98 -4.12
CA VAL A 38 0.52 13.82 -3.87
C VAL A 38 0.31 14.62 -2.61
N PHE A 39 1.22 14.51 -1.65
CA PHE A 39 1.12 15.18 -0.36
C PHE A 39 2.06 16.39 -0.28
N GLY A 40 1.65 17.43 0.44
CA GLY A 40 2.50 18.63 0.64
C GLY A 40 3.68 18.43 1.60
N GLN A 41 3.88 17.21 2.12
CA GLN A 41 4.91 16.91 3.11
C GLN A 41 5.39 15.46 3.02
N LYS A 42 6.60 15.23 3.52
CA LYS A 42 7.13 13.89 3.73
C LYS A 42 6.47 13.22 4.95
N ASN A 43 6.33 11.89 4.89
CA ASN A 43 5.60 11.08 5.89
C ASN A 43 4.15 11.59 6.15
N PRO A 44 3.31 11.62 5.11
CA PRO A 44 1.94 12.13 5.19
C PRO A 44 1.03 11.31 6.13
N PRO A 45 -0.19 11.76 6.44
CA PRO A 45 -1.20 10.92 7.09
C PRO A 45 -1.54 9.66 6.27
N LEU A 46 -2.17 8.68 6.90
CA LEU A 46 -2.73 7.51 6.21
C LEU A 46 -3.98 7.91 5.40
N VAL A 47 -4.18 7.27 4.25
CA VAL A 47 -5.42 7.38 3.45
C VAL A 47 -6.56 6.66 4.16
N MET A 48 -6.30 5.47 4.73
CA MET A 48 -7.31 4.75 5.49
C MET A 48 -7.84 5.58 6.67
N LYS A 49 -9.13 5.41 6.98
CA LYS A 49 -9.80 6.08 8.10
C LYS A 49 -10.05 5.11 9.26
N GLY A 50 -10.18 5.65 10.47
CA GLY A 50 -10.37 4.86 11.68
C GLY A 50 -9.19 3.94 12.01
N GLY A 51 -9.41 3.02 12.95
CA GLY A 51 -8.39 2.10 13.46
C GLY A 51 -7.67 2.62 14.71
N ASP A 52 -6.89 1.75 15.35
CA ASP A 52 -6.11 2.06 16.54
C ASP A 52 -5.01 3.10 16.22
N PRO A 53 -5.01 4.28 16.86
CA PRO A 53 -4.02 5.32 16.63
C PRO A 53 -2.58 4.84 16.87
N TYR A 54 -2.36 3.85 17.73
CA TYR A 54 -1.04 3.29 17.99
C TYR A 54 -0.51 2.49 16.78
N ILE A 55 -1.34 1.63 16.19
CA ILE A 55 -0.98 0.90 14.96
C ILE A 55 -0.81 1.89 13.79
N ARG A 56 -1.68 2.87 13.67
CA ARG A 56 -1.58 3.89 12.61
C ARG A 56 -0.29 4.70 12.71
N ALA A 57 0.10 5.08 13.93
CA ALA A 57 1.37 5.75 14.19
C ALA A 57 2.57 4.87 13.82
N LEU A 58 2.50 3.57 14.16
CA LEU A 58 3.51 2.58 13.76
C LEU A 58 3.62 2.48 12.23
N MET A 59 2.51 2.42 11.50
CA MET A 59 2.51 2.38 10.03
C MET A 59 3.18 3.62 9.42
N ARG A 60 2.90 4.81 9.95
CA ARG A 60 3.59 6.04 9.53
C ARG A 60 5.08 6.00 9.85
N THR A 61 5.47 5.39 10.97
CA THR A 61 6.89 5.18 11.33
C THR A 61 7.60 4.21 10.37
N ILE A 62 6.94 3.12 9.99
CA ILE A 62 7.45 2.20 8.94
C ILE A 62 7.64 2.97 7.63
N SER A 63 6.62 3.72 7.21
CA SER A 63 6.68 4.56 6.00
C SER A 63 7.80 5.61 6.05
N ALA A 64 8.09 6.21 7.21
CA ALA A 64 9.19 7.15 7.35
C ALA A 64 10.57 6.50 7.11
N SER A 65 10.69 5.20 7.34
CA SER A 65 11.90 4.42 7.09
C SER A 65 11.97 3.89 5.65
N GLU A 66 10.83 3.47 5.10
CA GLU A 66 10.73 2.76 3.83
C GLU A 66 10.47 3.69 2.63
N ALA A 67 9.64 4.72 2.81
CA ALA A 67 9.14 5.57 1.73
C ALA A 67 8.96 7.02 2.21
N ASN A 68 10.07 7.67 2.59
CA ASN A 68 10.07 9.06 3.07
C ASN A 68 9.94 10.09 1.92
N SER A 69 8.82 10.04 1.21
CA SER A 69 8.45 10.87 0.06
C SER A 69 7.08 11.51 0.26
N ASP A 70 6.82 12.56 -0.51
CA ASP A 70 5.54 13.20 -0.76
C ASP A 70 4.58 12.36 -1.63
N ARG A 71 5.07 11.28 -2.26
CA ARG A 71 4.28 10.30 -3.03
C ARG A 71 4.68 8.87 -2.63
N PRO A 72 4.33 8.44 -1.40
CA PRO A 72 4.86 7.20 -0.86
C PRO A 72 4.20 5.95 -1.45
N TYR A 73 2.96 6.01 -1.94
CA TYR A 73 2.23 4.79 -2.35
C TYR A 73 2.58 4.31 -3.76
N SER A 74 3.09 5.17 -4.63
CA SER A 74 3.63 4.79 -5.94
C SER A 74 5.14 4.54 -5.95
N LEU A 75 5.82 4.63 -4.81
CA LEU A 75 7.28 4.54 -4.73
C LEU A 75 7.76 3.09 -4.96
N LEU A 76 8.64 2.90 -5.94
CA LEU A 76 9.36 1.64 -6.16
C LEU A 76 10.71 1.68 -5.44
N TYR A 77 11.26 0.49 -5.18
CA TYR A 77 12.66 0.36 -4.76
C TYR A 77 13.59 1.16 -5.67
N GLY A 78 14.54 1.89 -5.10
CA GLY A 78 15.43 2.78 -5.86
C GLY A 78 14.83 4.15 -6.23
N GLY A 79 13.58 4.43 -5.87
CA GLY A 79 13.01 5.79 -5.89
C GLY A 79 12.16 6.15 -7.10
N GLN A 80 11.96 5.24 -8.04
CA GLN A 80 11.07 5.46 -9.19
C GLN A 80 9.59 5.48 -8.76
N GLN A 81 8.73 6.08 -9.57
CA GLN A 81 7.29 6.18 -9.32
C GLN A 81 6.51 5.39 -10.38
N VAL A 82 5.44 4.72 -9.97
CA VAL A 82 4.52 3.99 -10.85
C VAL A 82 3.13 4.64 -10.85
N ASN A 83 2.45 4.67 -11.99
CA ASN A 83 1.12 5.28 -12.07
C ASN A 83 -0.01 4.25 -11.90
N ASP A 84 0.23 3.00 -12.29
CA ASP A 84 -0.76 1.93 -12.14
C ASP A 84 -0.61 1.24 -10.78
N LEU A 85 -1.63 1.42 -9.95
CA LEU A 85 -1.78 0.77 -8.64
C LEU A 85 -3.00 -0.18 -8.62
N SER A 86 -3.51 -0.58 -9.77
CA SER A 86 -4.60 -1.58 -9.88
C SER A 86 -4.20 -2.96 -9.36
N HIS A 87 -2.90 -3.21 -9.26
CA HIS A 87 -2.26 -4.41 -8.71
C HIS A 87 -0.85 -4.04 -8.19
N HIS A 88 -0.20 -4.95 -7.48
CA HIS A 88 1.18 -4.72 -7.05
C HIS A 88 2.10 -4.65 -8.30
N PRO A 89 2.97 -3.64 -8.46
CA PRO A 89 3.69 -3.39 -9.72
C PRO A 89 4.58 -4.53 -10.20
N GLN A 90 5.12 -5.34 -9.26
CA GLN A 90 5.98 -6.49 -9.56
C GLN A 90 7.24 -6.13 -10.38
N ILE A 91 7.59 -4.85 -10.45
CA ILE A 91 8.75 -4.37 -11.20
C ILE A 91 10.03 -4.81 -10.48
N CYS A 92 10.85 -5.55 -11.20
CA CYS A 92 12.10 -6.09 -10.71
C CYS A 92 13.22 -5.06 -10.87
N ILE A 93 13.70 -4.50 -9.75
CA ILE A 93 14.75 -3.48 -9.74
C ILE A 93 16.01 -4.06 -9.13
N VAL A 94 17.12 -3.95 -9.86
CA VAL A 94 18.42 -4.48 -9.44
C VAL A 94 18.94 -3.72 -8.23
N ILE A 95 19.32 -4.46 -7.20
CA ILE A 95 19.96 -3.95 -5.99
C ILE A 95 21.40 -3.58 -6.33
N VAL A 96 21.71 -2.28 -6.26
CA VAL A 96 23.04 -1.76 -6.65
C VAL A 96 24.03 -1.70 -5.49
N ASN A 97 23.54 -1.75 -4.24
CA ASN A 97 24.33 -1.60 -3.01
C ASN A 97 23.89 -2.63 -1.95
N GLY A 98 24.79 -2.95 -1.01
CA GLY A 98 24.50 -3.84 0.11
C GLY A 98 24.79 -5.32 -0.15
N PRO A 99 24.50 -6.19 0.83
CA PRO A 99 24.84 -7.62 0.77
C PRO A 99 24.09 -8.38 -0.32
N ASN A 100 22.95 -7.85 -0.77
CA ASN A 100 22.13 -8.42 -1.84
C ASN A 100 22.43 -7.81 -3.22
N LYS A 101 23.57 -7.13 -3.40
CA LYS A 101 23.94 -6.50 -4.67
C LYS A 101 23.91 -7.52 -5.82
N GLY A 102 23.27 -7.13 -6.92
CA GLY A 102 23.07 -7.98 -8.10
C GLY A 102 21.77 -8.81 -8.07
N ASN A 103 21.15 -8.96 -6.89
CA ASN A 103 19.79 -9.50 -6.81
C ASN A 103 18.75 -8.45 -7.20
N CYS A 104 17.52 -8.90 -7.35
CA CYS A 104 16.38 -8.07 -7.66
C CYS A 104 15.46 -7.87 -6.46
N SER A 105 14.96 -6.64 -6.27
CA SER A 105 13.87 -6.32 -5.35
C SER A 105 12.63 -5.91 -6.11
N THR A 106 11.47 -6.39 -5.66
CA THR A 106 10.15 -5.95 -6.14
C THR A 106 9.46 -5.04 -5.13
N ALA A 107 10.19 -4.53 -4.13
CA ALA A 107 9.62 -3.70 -3.08
C ALA A 107 8.95 -2.45 -3.67
N ALA A 108 7.70 -2.22 -3.26
CA ALA A 108 6.89 -1.14 -3.77
C ALA A 108 5.95 -0.55 -2.71
N GLY A 109 5.51 0.67 -2.98
CA GLY A 109 4.54 1.41 -2.20
C GLY A 109 5.06 1.90 -0.86
N ARG A 110 4.13 2.38 -0.05
CA ARG A 110 4.39 3.14 1.17
C ARG A 110 5.18 2.35 2.22
N TYR A 111 5.02 1.04 2.17
CA TYR A 111 5.62 0.09 3.10
C TYR A 111 6.66 -0.81 2.45
N GLN A 112 7.07 -0.53 1.20
CA GLN A 112 8.07 -1.29 0.44
C GLN A 112 7.81 -2.81 0.49
N ILE A 113 6.54 -3.22 0.36
CA ILE A 113 6.15 -4.63 0.37
C ILE A 113 6.62 -5.25 -0.95
N ILE A 114 7.22 -6.45 -0.88
CA ILE A 114 7.57 -7.23 -2.06
C ILE A 114 6.36 -8.02 -2.59
N ASN A 115 6.38 -8.34 -3.88
CA ASN A 115 5.26 -9.01 -4.55
C ASN A 115 4.81 -10.31 -3.86
N THR A 116 5.73 -11.20 -3.49
CA THR A 116 5.42 -12.47 -2.83
C THR A 116 4.73 -12.27 -1.49
N THR A 117 5.13 -11.24 -0.73
CA THR A 117 4.46 -10.87 0.52
C THR A 117 3.07 -10.32 0.25
N TRP A 118 2.91 -9.39 -0.70
CA TRP A 118 1.61 -8.83 -1.05
C TRP A 118 0.59 -9.93 -1.42
N TYR A 119 0.94 -10.81 -2.35
CA TYR A 119 0.05 -11.87 -2.80
C TYR A 119 -0.20 -12.96 -1.74
N ARG A 120 0.62 -13.03 -0.69
CA ARG A 120 0.37 -13.89 0.48
C ARG A 120 -0.61 -13.26 1.46
N ILE A 121 -0.55 -11.95 1.69
CA ILE A 121 -1.33 -11.27 2.74
C ILE A 121 -2.65 -10.67 2.20
N ALA A 122 -2.67 -10.18 0.97
CA ALA A 122 -3.84 -9.53 0.38
C ALA A 122 -5.08 -10.45 0.32
N PRO A 123 -4.98 -11.76 0.01
CA PRO A 123 -6.14 -12.65 0.06
C PRO A 123 -6.87 -12.70 1.41
N ARG A 124 -6.14 -12.48 2.51
CA ARG A 124 -6.69 -12.52 3.87
C ARG A 124 -7.21 -11.15 4.34
N TYR A 125 -6.56 -10.07 3.91
CA TYR A 125 -6.75 -8.75 4.53
C TYR A 125 -7.30 -7.66 3.58
N HIS A 126 -7.36 -7.91 2.27
CA HIS A 126 -7.86 -6.90 1.35
C HIS A 126 -9.38 -6.73 1.53
N PRO A 127 -9.88 -5.52 1.86
CA PRO A 127 -11.29 -5.34 2.25
C PRO A 127 -12.25 -5.44 1.06
N ASN A 128 -11.79 -5.13 -0.16
CA ASN A 128 -12.63 -5.09 -1.36
C ASN A 128 -11.94 -5.70 -2.59
N PRO A 129 -11.65 -7.01 -2.61
CA PRO A 129 -11.00 -7.64 -3.75
C PRO A 129 -11.96 -7.71 -4.94
N THR A 130 -11.52 -7.31 -6.12
CA THR A 130 -12.29 -7.53 -7.35
C THR A 130 -12.27 -9.02 -7.67
N ARG A 131 -13.45 -9.63 -7.83
CA ARG A 131 -13.58 -11.06 -8.12
C ARG A 131 -14.27 -11.25 -9.46
N PHE A 132 -13.67 -12.09 -10.31
CA PHE A 132 -14.28 -12.53 -11.55
C PHE A 132 -14.08 -14.05 -11.70
N MET A 133 -15.17 -14.79 -11.57
CA MET A 133 -15.15 -16.26 -11.55
C MET A 133 -14.17 -16.80 -10.49
N PHE A 134 -13.12 -17.52 -10.89
CA PHE A 134 -12.09 -18.08 -10.00
C PHE A 134 -10.92 -17.12 -9.74
N TRP A 135 -10.91 -15.95 -10.37
CA TRP A 135 -9.84 -14.96 -10.27
C TRP A 135 -10.19 -13.90 -9.24
N ALA A 136 -9.22 -13.56 -8.39
CA ALA A 136 -9.28 -12.42 -7.49
C ALA A 136 -8.14 -11.46 -7.81
N ASN A 137 -8.46 -10.18 -7.95
CA ASN A 137 -7.49 -9.10 -8.03
C ASN A 137 -7.49 -8.29 -6.73
N TYR A 138 -6.30 -7.90 -6.30
CA TYR A 138 -6.07 -7.13 -5.09
C TYR A 138 -5.42 -5.81 -5.47
N SER A 139 -6.21 -4.74 -5.43
CA SER A 139 -5.74 -3.41 -5.76
C SER A 139 -4.63 -2.98 -4.80
N PHE A 140 -3.57 -2.40 -5.36
CA PHE A 140 -2.45 -1.86 -4.61
C PHE A 140 -2.57 -0.35 -4.42
N ALA A 141 -3.78 0.20 -4.53
CA ALA A 141 -4.02 1.62 -4.31
C ALA A 141 -3.78 2.02 -2.85
N ALA A 142 -3.58 3.31 -2.62
CA ALA A 142 -3.16 3.84 -1.32
C ALA A 142 -4.04 3.39 -0.14
N GLU A 143 -5.36 3.42 -0.30
CA GLU A 143 -6.31 2.95 0.71
C GLU A 143 -6.13 1.47 1.05
N TYR A 144 -5.86 0.63 0.04
CA TYR A 144 -5.72 -0.81 0.23
C TYR A 144 -4.34 -1.22 0.72
N GLN A 145 -3.28 -0.50 0.36
CA GLN A 145 -1.97 -0.66 1.01
C GLN A 145 -2.10 -0.44 2.52
N ASP A 146 -2.75 0.66 2.92
CA ASP A 146 -3.01 0.94 4.33
C ASP A 146 -3.89 -0.14 4.97
N ALA A 147 -5.06 -0.43 4.40
CA ALA A 147 -6.02 -1.35 5.01
C ALA A 147 -5.45 -2.77 5.19
N VAL A 148 -4.72 -3.27 4.18
CA VAL A 148 -4.06 -4.58 4.24
C VAL A 148 -2.97 -4.59 5.30
N VAL A 149 -2.09 -3.60 5.32
CA VAL A 149 -0.99 -3.54 6.29
C VAL A 149 -1.50 -3.34 7.72
N TYR A 150 -2.52 -2.50 7.91
CA TYR A 150 -3.16 -2.29 9.21
C TYR A 150 -3.73 -3.60 9.76
N SER A 151 -4.50 -4.31 8.94
CA SER A 151 -5.13 -5.59 9.33
C SER A 151 -4.07 -6.67 9.57
N TRP A 152 -3.01 -6.68 8.77
CA TRP A 152 -1.89 -7.60 8.94
C TRP A 152 -1.13 -7.34 10.24
N LEU A 153 -0.81 -6.09 10.57
CA LEU A 153 -0.17 -5.71 11.84
C LEU A 153 -1.07 -5.99 13.06
N SER A 154 -2.39 -5.96 12.88
CA SER A 154 -3.36 -6.25 13.93
C SER A 154 -3.58 -7.75 14.15
N ASP A 155 -3.01 -8.62 13.30
CA ASP A 155 -3.22 -10.07 13.39
C ASP A 155 -2.29 -10.75 14.40
N ARG A 156 -2.84 -11.06 15.57
CA ARG A 156 -2.10 -11.70 16.67
C ARG A 156 -1.53 -13.07 16.30
N GLN A 157 -2.18 -13.82 15.42
CA GLN A 157 -1.72 -15.16 15.03
C GLN A 157 -0.46 -15.07 14.18
N VAL A 158 -0.37 -14.05 13.32
CA VAL A 158 0.80 -13.87 12.46
C VAL A 158 2.00 -13.37 13.26
N TRP A 159 1.78 -12.46 14.22
CA TRP A 159 2.87 -11.86 14.99
C TRP A 159 3.21 -12.59 16.30
N GLY A 160 2.40 -13.59 16.67
CA GLY A 160 2.52 -14.33 17.93
C GLY A 160 2.32 -13.45 19.17
N THR A 161 1.76 -12.25 19.00
CA THR A 161 1.50 -11.27 20.05
C THR A 161 0.50 -10.23 19.56
N ASP A 162 -0.09 -9.48 20.49
CA ASP A 162 -0.88 -8.30 20.17
C ASP A 162 0.04 -7.07 20.07
N ILE A 163 0.31 -6.64 18.83
CA ILE A 163 1.13 -5.45 18.57
C ILE A 163 0.47 -4.20 19.16
N SER A 164 -0.84 -4.04 19.04
CA SER A 164 -1.57 -2.89 19.60
C SER A 164 -1.34 -2.84 21.10
N GLN A 165 -1.56 -3.96 21.80
CA GLN A 165 -1.34 -4.03 23.25
C GLN A 165 0.10 -3.68 23.66
N LEU A 166 1.11 -4.16 22.92
CA LEU A 166 2.52 -3.81 23.19
C LEU A 166 2.78 -2.31 23.02
N LEU A 167 2.21 -1.70 21.97
CA LEU A 167 2.36 -0.27 21.72
C LEU A 167 1.68 0.58 22.81
N HIS A 168 0.49 0.18 23.26
CA HIS A 168 -0.20 0.81 24.40
C HIS A 168 0.63 0.73 25.69
N GLN A 169 1.40 -0.35 25.87
CA GLN A 169 2.34 -0.53 26.99
C GLN A 169 3.67 0.22 26.80
N GLY A 170 3.84 1.00 25.72
CA GLY A 170 5.08 1.71 25.43
C GLY A 170 6.24 0.81 24.96
N LYS A 171 5.97 -0.46 24.62
CA LYS A 171 6.99 -1.46 24.21
C LYS A 171 7.37 -1.34 22.74
N LEU A 172 7.58 -0.11 22.26
CA LEU A 172 7.89 0.16 20.85
C LEU A 172 9.13 -0.60 20.36
N ASN A 173 10.22 -0.62 21.14
CA ASN A 173 11.46 -1.31 20.73
C ASN A 173 11.26 -2.82 20.54
N GLU A 174 10.39 -3.44 21.34
CA GLU A 174 10.05 -4.85 21.16
C GLU A 174 9.28 -5.06 19.86
N VAL A 175 8.32 -4.17 19.55
CA VAL A 175 7.57 -4.19 18.29
C VAL A 175 8.52 -4.02 17.11
N LEU A 176 9.36 -2.98 17.08
CA LEU A 176 10.31 -2.74 15.98
C LEU A 176 11.23 -3.93 15.74
N ARG A 177 11.79 -4.54 16.81
CA ARG A 177 12.62 -5.74 16.70
C ARG A 177 11.86 -6.94 16.13
N ARG A 178 10.56 -7.08 16.43
CA ARG A 178 9.72 -8.16 15.90
C ARG A 178 9.41 -7.98 14.42
N LEU A 179 9.30 -6.73 13.98
CA LEU A 179 8.99 -6.37 12.59
C LEU A 179 10.22 -6.34 11.69
N SER A 180 11.44 -6.25 12.23
CA SER A 180 12.68 -6.11 11.46
C SER A 180 12.97 -7.21 10.43
N PRO A 181 12.51 -8.47 10.58
CA PRO A 181 12.66 -9.46 9.51
C PRO A 181 11.80 -9.16 8.27
N THR A 182 10.72 -8.39 8.43
CA THR A 182 9.87 -7.95 7.31
C THR A 182 10.35 -6.62 6.74
N TRP A 183 10.74 -5.70 7.62
CA TRP A 183 11.24 -4.37 7.25
C TRP A 183 12.64 -4.18 7.84
N THR A 184 13.67 -4.53 7.08
CA THR A 184 15.07 -4.48 7.53
C THR A 184 15.49 -3.06 7.94
N SER A 185 14.86 -2.04 7.35
CA SER A 185 15.12 -0.62 7.61
C SER A 185 14.72 -0.18 9.03
N LEU A 186 13.88 -0.94 9.74
CA LEU A 186 13.50 -0.66 11.14
C LEU A 186 14.66 -0.86 12.14
N GLY A 187 15.83 -1.25 11.64
CA GLY A 187 16.98 -1.63 12.44
C GLY A 187 16.84 -3.04 13.00
N TYR A 188 17.85 -3.50 13.74
CA TYR A 188 17.94 -4.88 14.25
C TYR A 188 18.10 -5.97 13.18
N GLY A 189 18.33 -5.60 11.92
CA GLY A 189 18.76 -6.46 10.82
C GLY A 189 20.05 -5.94 10.16
N ILE A 190 20.42 -6.50 9.02
CA ILE A 190 21.68 -6.20 8.29
C ILE A 190 21.68 -4.84 7.55
N GLU A 191 20.53 -4.17 7.42
CA GLU A 191 20.36 -2.95 6.64
C GLU A 191 19.72 -1.81 7.49
N THR A 192 20.40 -1.40 8.55
CA THR A 192 20.05 -0.15 9.27
C THR A 192 20.22 1.06 8.34
N ASN A 193 19.26 1.99 8.35
CA ASN A 193 19.34 3.24 7.59
C ASN A 193 19.59 4.46 8.51
N SER A 194 19.76 5.65 7.93
CA SER A 194 19.99 6.89 8.68
C SER A 194 18.82 7.31 9.58
N VAL A 195 17.62 6.80 9.32
CA VAL A 195 16.38 7.08 10.05
C VAL A 195 16.18 6.13 11.23
N SER A 196 16.78 4.93 11.22
CA SER A 196 16.54 3.88 12.24
C SER A 196 16.72 4.39 13.68
N ARG A 197 17.72 5.24 13.95
CA ARG A 197 17.98 5.83 15.28
C ARG A 197 16.91 6.83 15.74
N TYR A 198 16.13 7.37 14.82
CA TYR A 198 15.10 8.38 15.06
C TYR A 198 13.69 7.80 15.08
N LEU A 199 13.52 6.50 14.78
CA LEU A 199 12.20 5.85 14.73
C LEU A 199 11.40 5.98 16.04
N PRO A 200 12.00 5.90 17.25
CA PRO A 200 11.25 6.15 18.48
C PRO A 200 10.66 7.56 18.55
N THR A 201 11.45 8.58 18.16
CA THR A 201 11.00 9.97 18.15
C THR A 201 9.94 10.22 17.07
N ILE A 202 10.13 9.64 15.88
CA ILE A 202 9.16 9.70 14.78
C ILE A 202 7.84 9.06 15.19
N TYR A 203 7.89 7.89 15.86
CA TYR A 203 6.70 7.22 16.36
C TYR A 203 5.94 8.09 17.36
N GLN A 204 6.63 8.71 18.33
CA GLN A 204 5.94 9.56 19.30
C GLN A 204 5.29 10.78 18.66
N LYS A 205 5.95 11.40 17.68
CA LYS A 205 5.35 12.48 16.89
C LYS A 205 4.10 12.00 16.15
N ASN A 206 4.21 10.89 15.41
CA ASN A 206 3.08 10.33 14.67
C ASN A 206 1.92 9.95 15.60
N LEU A 207 2.21 9.35 16.76
CA LEU A 207 1.20 8.97 17.75
C LEU A 207 0.45 10.17 18.29
N GLN A 208 1.15 11.26 18.61
CA GLN A 208 0.51 12.49 19.05
C GLN A 208 -0.44 13.05 17.99
N GLU A 209 -0.04 13.02 16.71
CA GLU A 209 -0.88 13.45 15.60
C GLU A 209 -2.11 12.55 15.42
N GLU A 210 -1.94 11.22 15.43
CA GLU A 210 -3.06 10.28 15.30
C GLU A 210 -4.06 10.39 16.48
N LEU A 211 -3.56 10.54 17.72
CA LEU A 211 -4.41 10.76 18.89
C LEU A 211 -5.18 12.09 18.83
N ASN A 212 -4.56 13.14 18.29
CA ASN A 212 -5.23 14.42 18.11
C ASN A 212 -6.30 14.34 17.01
N ALA A 213 -6.04 13.59 15.94
CA ALA A 213 -7.01 13.38 14.87
C ALA A 213 -8.25 12.61 15.34
N THR A 214 -8.15 11.76 16.37
CA THR A 214 -9.32 11.04 16.94
C THR A 214 -10.22 11.88 17.84
N LYS A 215 -9.78 13.06 18.26
CA LYS A 215 -10.55 13.96 19.16
C LYS A 215 -11.42 14.96 18.42
N ASN A 216 -11.19 15.12 17.11
CA ASN A 216 -11.90 16.03 16.23
C ASN A 216 -12.92 15.26 15.39
#